data_AF-A0A8T5PP37-F1
#
_entry.id   AF-A0A8T5PP37-F1
#
_cell.length_a   1.000
_cell.length_b   1.000
_cell.length_c   1.000
_cell.angle_alpha   90.00
_cell.angle_beta   90.00
_cell.angle_gamma   90.00
#
_symmetry.space_group_name_H-M   'P 1'
#
loop_
_entity.id
_entity.type
_entity.pdbx_description
1 polymer ?
#
loop_
_entity_poly.entity_id
_entity_poly.type
_entity_poly.pdbx_seq_one_letter_code
_entity_poly.pdbx_strand_id
1 'polypeptide(L)'
;NTRNIFYSYMAINEWKIWQNLGIIKPKKEFINIDKSTDIILSFLKETEPALKSVARLYSQLKSLRKMELKLKKEKAGKNSLRNNIQKQVKKYDQILKAYELLELDTDVNGERVKKIADEIESKARRLKADKELLKKMATSDHWTFDW
;
A
#
# COMPACT_ATOMS: atom_id res chain seq x y z
N ASN A 1 -5.35 -38.53 30.17
CA ASN A 1 -5.97 -37.59 29.21
C ASN A 1 -5.16 -36.29 29.06
N THR A 2 -3.82 -36.38 28.96
CA THR A 2 -2.89 -35.24 28.98
C THR A 2 -1.96 -35.20 27.76
N ARG A 3 -1.84 -36.31 27.01
CA ARG A 3 -1.06 -36.37 25.76
C ARG A 3 -1.71 -35.59 24.61
N ASN A 4 -3.04 -35.47 24.58
CA ASN A 4 -3.75 -34.76 23.50
C ASN A 4 -3.64 -33.23 23.59
N ILE A 5 -3.35 -32.66 24.77
CA ILE A 5 -3.24 -31.21 24.95
C ILE A 5 -1.87 -30.70 24.47
N PHE A 6 -0.81 -31.51 24.61
CA PHE A 6 0.55 -31.17 24.19
C PHE A 6 0.75 -31.14 22.66
N TYR A 7 0.18 -32.12 21.93
CA TYR A 7 0.25 -32.14 20.46
C TYR A 7 -0.52 -30.97 19.81
N SER A 8 -1.57 -30.49 20.47
CA SER A 8 -2.34 -29.34 20.02
C SER A 8 -1.53 -28.04 20.15
N TYR A 9 -0.72 -27.89 21.20
CA TYR A 9 0.07 -26.68 21.45
C TYR A 9 1.29 -26.54 20.51
N MET A 10 1.90 -27.65 20.07
CA MET A 10 3.01 -27.62 19.11
C MET A 10 2.56 -27.24 17.69
N ALA A 11 1.45 -27.79 17.21
CA ALA A 11 0.91 -27.45 15.89
C ALA A 11 0.50 -25.96 15.75
N ILE A 12 0.14 -25.30 16.86
CA ILE A 12 -0.34 -23.91 16.86
C ILE A 12 0.78 -22.88 16.58
N ASN A 13 2.07 -23.24 16.73
CA ASN A 13 3.19 -22.32 16.49
C ASN A 13 4.16 -22.76 15.38
N GLU A 14 4.06 -23.99 14.88
CA GLU A 14 4.92 -24.45 13.77
C GLU A 14 4.76 -23.55 12.54
N TRP A 15 3.54 -23.15 12.17
CA TRP A 15 3.30 -22.31 10.99
C TRP A 15 4.05 -20.96 11.03
N LYS A 16 4.26 -20.37 12.21
CA LYS A 16 5.06 -19.15 12.38
C LYS A 16 6.55 -19.41 12.13
N ILE A 17 7.04 -20.58 12.55
CA ILE A 17 8.42 -21.01 12.29
C ILE A 17 8.62 -21.22 10.78
N TRP A 18 7.69 -21.90 10.11
CA TRP A 18 7.72 -22.09 8.66
C TRP A 18 7.60 -20.78 7.87
N GLN A 19 6.92 -19.76 8.41
CA GLN A 19 6.90 -18.41 7.85
C GLN A 19 8.24 -17.68 8.03
N ASN A 20 8.82 -17.71 9.24
CA ASN A 20 10.12 -17.09 9.52
C ASN A 20 11.26 -17.74 8.70
N LEU A 21 11.17 -19.03 8.42
CA LEU A 21 12.10 -19.77 7.55
C LEU A 21 11.84 -19.54 6.05
N GLY A 22 10.83 -18.75 5.68
CA GLY A 22 10.51 -18.42 4.28
C GLY A 22 9.87 -19.56 3.48
N ILE A 23 9.52 -20.67 4.14
CA ILE A 23 8.95 -21.88 3.52
C ILE A 23 7.47 -21.67 3.20
N ILE A 24 6.75 -21.00 4.10
CA ILE A 24 5.38 -20.54 3.88
C ILE A 24 5.43 -19.03 3.67
N LYS A 25 5.15 -18.56 2.45
CA LYS A 25 4.96 -17.12 2.23
C LYS A 25 3.65 -16.71 2.91
N PRO A 26 3.64 -15.71 3.80
CA PRO A 26 2.39 -15.21 4.36
C PRO A 26 1.47 -14.83 3.19
N LYS A 27 0.20 -15.26 3.24
CA LYS A 27 -0.79 -14.82 2.27
C LYS A 27 -0.79 -13.29 2.32
N LYS A 28 -0.43 -12.63 1.21
CA LYS A 28 -0.61 -11.18 1.10
C LYS A 28 -2.09 -10.91 1.33
N GLU A 29 -2.41 -10.26 2.44
CA GLU A 29 -3.78 -9.82 2.71
C GLU A 29 -4.23 -8.94 1.55
N PHE A 30 -5.37 -9.28 0.96
CA PHE A 30 -5.94 -8.48 -0.12
C PHE A 30 -6.50 -7.19 0.49
N ILE A 31 -5.79 -6.07 0.31
CA ILE A 31 -6.27 -4.77 0.75
C ILE A 31 -7.18 -4.14 -0.31
N ASN A 32 -8.32 -3.62 0.14
CA ASN A 32 -9.11 -2.73 -0.69
C ASN A 32 -8.52 -1.31 -0.61
N ILE A 33 -7.69 -0.95 -1.60
CA ILE A 33 -7.02 0.36 -1.68
C ILE A 33 -8.02 1.52 -1.52
N ASP A 34 -9.20 1.41 -2.15
CA ASP A 34 -10.17 2.50 -2.16
C ASP A 34 -10.79 2.68 -0.77
N LYS A 35 -11.11 1.57 -0.08
CA LYS A 35 -11.56 1.60 1.33
C LYS A 35 -10.47 2.15 2.25
N SER A 36 -9.22 1.72 2.07
CA SER A 36 -8.10 2.20 2.90
C SER A 36 -7.82 3.68 2.68
N THR A 37 -7.90 4.15 1.43
CA THR A 37 -7.81 5.57 1.09
C THR A 37 -8.92 6.37 1.77
N ASP A 38 -10.14 5.84 1.82
CA ASP A 38 -11.27 6.52 2.46
C ASP A 38 -11.14 6.61 3.97
N ILE A 39 -10.66 5.54 4.62
CA ILE A 39 -10.36 5.55 6.06
C ILE A 39 -9.29 6.60 6.38
N ILE A 40 -8.20 6.63 5.61
CA ILE A 40 -7.13 7.61 5.82
C ILE A 40 -7.65 9.03 5.58
N LEU A 41 -8.45 9.25 4.54
CA LEU A 41 -9.07 10.56 4.28
C LEU A 41 -9.99 11.01 5.41
N SER A 42 -10.76 10.12 6.01
CA SER A 42 -11.61 10.46 7.16
C SER A 42 -10.75 10.86 8.36
N PHE A 43 -9.71 10.07 8.68
CA PHE A 43 -8.76 10.39 9.74
C PHE A 43 -8.14 11.78 9.53
N LEU A 44 -7.56 12.04 8.35
CA LEU A 44 -6.89 13.30 8.04
C LEU A 44 -7.81 14.53 8.03
N LYS A 45 -9.13 14.34 7.86
CA LYS A 45 -10.13 15.42 7.95
C LYS A 45 -10.47 15.76 9.39
N GLU A 46 -10.37 14.80 10.29
CA GLU A 46 -10.63 14.95 11.72
C GLU A 46 -9.39 15.46 12.47
N THR A 47 -8.20 15.35 11.88
CA THR A 47 -6.94 15.87 12.44
C THR A 47 -6.66 17.33 12.07
N GLU A 48 -5.61 17.90 12.68
CA GLU A 48 -5.20 19.30 12.58
C GLU A 48 -5.15 19.88 11.14
N PRO A 49 -5.35 21.21 10.99
CA PRO A 49 -5.25 21.92 9.70
C PRO A 49 -3.97 21.65 8.91
N ALA A 50 -2.86 21.31 9.58
CA ALA A 50 -1.58 20.95 8.96
C ALA A 50 -1.70 19.74 8.02
N LEU A 51 -2.65 18.83 8.25
CA LEU A 51 -2.87 17.62 7.45
C LEU A 51 -3.76 17.82 6.22
N LYS A 52 -4.30 19.04 6.01
CA LYS A 52 -5.11 19.36 4.83
C LYS A 52 -4.36 19.13 3.52
N SER A 53 -3.05 19.33 3.52
CA SER A 53 -2.18 19.06 2.36
C SER A 53 -2.18 17.58 1.99
N VAL A 54 -2.05 16.68 2.98
CA VAL A 54 -2.07 15.23 2.80
C VAL A 54 -3.45 14.74 2.37
N ALA A 55 -4.52 15.26 2.99
CA ALA A 55 -5.89 14.95 2.59
C ALA A 55 -6.17 15.33 1.13
N ARG A 56 -5.61 16.47 0.66
CA ARG A 56 -5.69 16.87 -0.75
C ARG A 56 -4.98 15.88 -1.67
N LEU A 57 -3.81 15.37 -1.28
CA LEU A 57 -3.06 14.38 -2.06
C LEU A 57 -3.84 13.06 -2.18
N TYR A 58 -4.45 12.56 -1.10
CA TYR A 58 -5.32 11.38 -1.18
C TYR A 58 -6.56 11.59 -2.03
N SER A 59 -7.16 12.79 -2.01
CA SER A 59 -8.30 13.11 -2.87
C SER A 59 -7.93 13.06 -4.36
N GLN A 60 -6.72 13.53 -4.70
CA GLN A 60 -6.17 13.41 -6.05
C GLN A 60 -5.90 11.94 -6.43
N LEU A 61 -5.33 11.16 -5.51
CA LEU A 61 -5.13 9.71 -5.69
C LEU A 61 -6.46 9.00 -5.96
N LYS A 62 -7.50 9.27 -5.15
CA LYS A 62 -8.85 8.70 -5.32
C LYS A 62 -9.43 9.02 -6.70
N SER A 63 -9.18 10.21 -7.22
CA SER A 63 -9.62 10.61 -8.56
C SER A 63 -8.91 9.80 -9.65
N LEU A 64 -7.60 9.58 -9.52
CA LEU A 64 -6.82 8.73 -10.43
C LEU A 64 -7.27 7.26 -10.37
N ARG A 65 -7.63 6.76 -9.18
CA ARG A 65 -8.20 5.42 -8.96
C ARG A 65 -9.54 5.24 -9.67
N LYS A 66 -10.45 6.21 -9.55
CA LYS A 66 -11.72 6.22 -10.30
C LYS A 66 -11.48 6.20 -11.81
N MET A 67 -10.50 6.95 -12.29
CA MET A 67 -10.10 6.92 -13.70
C MET A 67 -9.53 5.56 -14.11
N GLU A 68 -8.71 4.89 -13.27
CA GLU A 68 -8.25 3.51 -13.53
C GLU A 68 -9.44 2.55 -13.71
N LEU A 69 -10.44 2.62 -12.82
CA LEU A 69 -11.64 1.79 -12.90
C LEU A 69 -12.43 2.06 -14.18
N LYS A 70 -12.59 3.34 -14.56
CA LYS A 70 -13.24 3.73 -15.82
C LYS A 70 -12.50 3.16 -17.02
N LEU A 71 -11.18 3.36 -17.09
CA LEU A 71 -10.33 2.84 -18.18
C LEU A 71 -10.42 1.32 -18.30
N LYS A 72 -10.49 0.59 -17.18
CA LYS A 72 -10.69 -0.87 -17.20
C LYS A 72 -12.06 -1.27 -17.73
N LYS A 73 -13.13 -0.59 -17.29
CA LYS A 73 -14.50 -0.84 -17.78
C LYS A 73 -14.62 -0.59 -19.27
N GLU A 74 -13.95 0.44 -19.77
CA GLU A 74 -13.93 0.83 -21.18
C GLU A 74 -12.94 0.00 -22.02
N LYS A 75 -12.26 -1.00 -21.43
CA LYS A 75 -11.21 -1.81 -22.08
C LYS A 75 -10.13 -0.94 -22.76
N ALA A 76 -9.78 0.19 -22.15
CA ALA A 76 -8.79 1.10 -22.67
C ALA A 76 -7.43 0.41 -22.86
N GLY A 77 -6.67 0.87 -23.85
CA GLY A 77 -5.37 0.30 -24.19
C GLY A 77 -4.38 0.34 -23.02
N LYS A 78 -3.41 -0.59 -23.05
CA LYS A 78 -2.38 -0.74 -22.01
C LYS A 78 -1.61 0.55 -21.72
N ASN A 79 -1.40 1.40 -22.73
CA ASN A 79 -0.72 2.68 -22.58
C ASN A 79 -1.51 3.67 -21.70
N SER A 80 -2.84 3.74 -21.85
CA SER A 80 -3.69 4.61 -21.01
C SER A 80 -3.67 4.17 -19.55
N LEU A 81 -3.71 2.86 -19.30
CA LEU A 81 -3.57 2.29 -17.96
C LEU A 81 -2.19 2.57 -17.37
N ARG A 82 -1.12 2.40 -18.16
CA ARG A 82 0.27 2.70 -17.75
C ARG A 82 0.43 4.16 -17.35
N ASN A 83 -0.06 5.09 -18.17
CA ASN A 83 0.02 6.53 -17.90
C ASN A 83 -0.76 6.91 -16.63
N ASN A 84 -1.94 6.32 -16.43
CA ASN A 84 -2.70 6.53 -15.20
C ASN A 84 -1.94 6.01 -13.97
N ILE A 85 -1.36 4.81 -14.04
CA ILE A 85 -0.59 4.23 -12.93
C ILE A 85 0.68 5.04 -12.62
N GLN A 86 1.38 5.57 -13.63
CA GLN A 86 2.52 6.47 -13.39
C GLN A 86 2.11 7.74 -12.64
N LYS A 87 0.92 8.30 -12.96
CA LYS A 87 0.37 9.43 -12.20
C LYS A 87 0.03 9.03 -10.76
N GLN A 88 -0.52 7.82 -10.55
CA GLN A 88 -0.78 7.30 -9.20
C GLN A 88 0.51 7.17 -8.40
N VAL A 89 1.57 6.58 -8.97
CA VAL A 89 2.88 6.46 -8.30
C VAL A 89 3.42 7.84 -7.90
N LYS A 90 3.43 8.81 -8.82
CA LYS A 90 3.93 10.17 -8.53
C LYS A 90 3.12 10.86 -7.42
N LYS A 91 1.81 10.63 -7.35
CA LYS A 91 0.99 11.15 -6.24
C LYS A 91 1.30 10.42 -4.94
N TYR A 92 1.48 9.11 -4.99
CA TYR A 92 1.76 8.32 -3.80
C TYR A 92 3.14 8.63 -3.21
N ASP A 93 4.15 8.89 -4.04
CA ASP A 93 5.47 9.38 -3.63
C ASP A 93 5.36 10.66 -2.77
N GLN A 94 4.48 11.58 -3.15
CA GLN A 94 4.25 12.81 -2.39
C GLN A 94 3.50 12.55 -1.07
N ILE A 95 2.61 11.55 -1.04
CA ILE A 95 1.92 11.14 0.18
C ILE A 95 2.93 10.55 1.17
N LEU A 96 3.79 9.64 0.71
CA LEU A 96 4.80 8.98 1.53
C LEU A 96 5.75 10.00 2.18
N LYS A 97 6.26 10.95 1.40
CA LYS A 97 7.09 12.05 1.92
C LYS A 97 6.37 12.93 2.93
N ALA A 98 5.06 13.13 2.76
CA ALA A 98 4.30 13.90 3.72
C ALA A 98 4.10 13.14 5.04
N TYR A 99 3.97 11.80 4.98
CA TYR A 99 3.92 10.96 6.18
C TYR A 99 5.26 10.88 6.90
N GLU A 100 6.38 10.85 6.18
CA GLU A 100 7.73 10.90 6.77
C GLU A 100 7.92 12.14 7.66
N LEU A 101 7.32 13.28 7.28
CA LEU A 101 7.38 14.52 8.06
C LEU A 101 6.36 14.58 9.21
N LEU A 102 5.42 13.64 9.25
CA LEU A 102 4.35 13.60 10.23
C LEU A 102 4.64 12.44 11.17
N GLU A 103 5.27 12.74 12.31
CA GLU A 103 5.46 11.82 13.45
C GLU A 103 4.11 11.41 14.10
N LEU A 104 3.12 11.02 13.30
CA LEU A 104 1.76 10.71 13.71
C LEU A 104 1.57 9.21 13.86
N ASP A 105 0.95 8.83 14.98
CA ASP A 105 0.47 7.51 15.40
C ASP A 105 0.44 6.47 14.26
N THR A 106 1.63 5.90 14.05
CA THR A 106 2.09 5.34 12.78
C THR A 106 1.63 3.90 12.59
N ASP A 107 1.08 3.27 13.63
CA ASP A 107 0.91 1.81 13.62
C ASP A 107 -0.26 1.38 12.73
N VAL A 108 -1.44 1.97 12.92
CA VAL A 108 -2.64 1.53 12.19
C VAL A 108 -2.72 2.16 10.79
N ASN A 109 -2.36 3.44 10.67
CA ASN A 109 -2.39 4.16 9.39
C ASN A 109 -1.14 3.88 8.56
N GLY A 110 0.03 3.75 9.17
CA GLY A 110 1.27 3.40 8.46
C GLY A 110 1.18 2.02 7.80
N GLU A 111 0.55 1.03 8.45
CA GLU A 111 0.32 -0.29 7.83
C GLU A 111 -0.58 -0.20 6.59
N ARG A 112 -1.60 0.67 6.61
CA ARG A 112 -2.45 0.92 5.42
C ARG A 112 -1.68 1.63 4.33
N VAL A 113 -0.83 2.59 4.68
CA VAL A 113 0.05 3.30 3.74
C VAL A 113 1.00 2.32 3.06
N LYS A 114 1.67 1.45 3.84
CA LYS A 114 2.54 0.37 3.36
C LYS A 114 1.84 -0.52 2.35
N LYS A 115 0.67 -1.06 2.72
CA LYS A 115 -0.12 -1.94 1.85
C LYS A 115 -0.58 -1.26 0.55
N ILE A 116 -0.90 0.03 0.58
CA ILE A 116 -1.27 0.78 -0.63
C ILE A 116 -0.03 0.97 -1.53
N ALA A 117 1.13 1.32 -0.97
CA ALA A 117 2.38 1.46 -1.72
C ALA A 117 2.73 0.17 -2.47
N ASP A 118 2.69 -0.96 -1.76
CA ASP A 118 2.95 -2.30 -2.27
C ASP A 118 2.11 -2.66 -3.51
N GLU A 119 0.82 -2.36 -3.46
CA GLU A 119 -0.09 -2.68 -4.57
C GLU A 119 0.10 -1.70 -5.74
N ILE A 120 0.37 -0.42 -5.47
CA ILE A 120 0.70 0.56 -6.51
C ILE A 120 2.00 0.15 -7.22
N GLU A 121 3.02 -0.26 -6.48
CA GLU A 121 4.28 -0.78 -7.02
C GLU A 121 4.06 -2.04 -7.85
N SER A 122 3.32 -3.01 -7.30
CA SER A 122 2.99 -4.25 -7.99
C SER A 122 2.30 -3.99 -9.33
N LYS A 123 1.36 -3.03 -9.36
CA LYS A 123 0.70 -2.61 -10.60
C LYS A 123 1.64 -1.89 -11.56
N ALA A 124 2.50 -1.00 -11.05
CA ALA A 124 3.50 -0.30 -11.86
C ALA A 124 4.46 -1.29 -12.55
N ARG A 125 4.95 -2.29 -11.81
CA ARG A 125 5.79 -3.37 -12.35
C ARG A 125 5.04 -4.20 -13.41
N ARG A 126 3.80 -4.63 -13.12
CA ARG A 126 2.95 -5.39 -14.06
C ARG A 126 2.68 -4.62 -15.36
N LEU A 127 2.46 -3.32 -15.28
CA LEU A 127 2.23 -2.44 -16.43
C LEU A 127 3.53 -1.97 -17.12
N LYS A 128 4.70 -2.45 -16.65
CA LYS A 128 6.01 -2.02 -17.12
C LYS A 128 6.12 -0.50 -17.12
N ALA A 129 5.83 0.14 -15.99
CA ALA A 129 5.96 1.59 -15.80
C ALA A 129 7.40 2.07 -16.16
N ASP A 130 7.62 3.37 -16.05
CA ASP A 130 8.92 3.92 -16.42
C ASP A 130 10.05 3.29 -15.58
N LYS A 131 11.20 2.98 -16.19
CA LYS A 131 12.28 2.24 -15.53
C LYS A 131 12.91 3.05 -14.40
N GLU A 132 13.08 4.36 -14.58
CA GLU A 132 13.67 5.24 -13.56
C GLU A 132 12.73 5.34 -12.37
N LEU A 133 11.43 5.47 -12.65
CA LEU A 133 10.39 5.50 -11.63
C LEU A 133 10.35 4.19 -10.82
N LEU A 134 10.43 3.03 -11.48
CA LEU A 134 10.52 1.73 -10.78
C LEU A 134 11.82 1.58 -9.97
N LYS A 135 12.95 2.10 -10.48
CA LYS A 135 14.22 2.10 -9.73
C LYS A 135 14.09 2.94 -8.48
N LYS A 136 13.54 4.15 -8.59
CA LYS A 136 13.31 5.05 -7.45
C LYS A 136 12.44 4.39 -6.38
N MET A 137 11.36 3.72 -6.75
CA MET A 137 10.50 3.01 -5.80
C MET A 137 11.25 1.90 -5.05
N ALA A 138 12.21 1.24 -5.71
CA ALA A 138 12.97 0.15 -5.11
C ALA A 138 14.09 0.62 -4.17
N THR A 139 14.55 1.86 -4.28
CA THR A 139 15.75 2.36 -3.58
C THR A 139 15.49 3.53 -2.64
N SER A 140 14.28 4.08 -2.62
CA SER A 140 14.00 5.28 -1.85
C SER A 140 13.47 4.94 -0.47
N ASP A 141 14.03 5.58 0.56
CA ASP A 141 13.75 5.31 1.98
C ASP A 141 12.25 5.36 2.33
N HIS A 142 11.52 6.35 1.80
CA HIS A 142 10.07 6.45 2.01
C HIS A 142 9.24 5.36 1.30
N TRP A 143 9.76 4.72 0.25
CA TRP A 143 9.11 3.58 -0.41
C TRP A 143 9.51 2.25 0.25
N THR A 144 10.71 2.17 0.80
CA THR A 144 11.18 1.01 1.60
C THR A 144 10.71 1.07 3.04
N PHE A 145 10.16 2.22 3.47
CA PHE A 145 9.71 2.49 4.83
C PHE A 145 10.83 2.39 5.86
N ASP A 146 12.02 2.85 5.47
CA ASP A 146 13.23 2.89 6.28
C ASP A 146 13.48 4.31 6.82
N TRP A 147 12.47 4.85 7.54
CA TRP A 147 12.45 6.19 8.15
C TRP A 147 11.86 6.14 9.55
#